data_AF-A0A9D4G6H4-F1
#
_entry.id   AF-A0A9D4G6H4-F1
#
_cell.length_a   1.000
_cell.length_b   1.000
_cell.length_c   1.000
_cell.angle_alpha   90.00
_cell.angle_beta   90.00
_cell.angle_gamma   90.00
#
_symmetry.space_group_name_H-M   'P 1'
#
loop_
_entity.id
_entity.type
_entity.pdbx_description
1 polymer ?
#
loop_
_entity_poly.entity_id
_entity_poly.type
_entity_poly.pdbx_seq_one_letter_code
_entity_poly.pdbx_strand_id
1 'polypeptide(L)' 'MRVPTEMFDEILARVSQRITKQRNNYRRPIEPGMKLSIALRHLVSGSKYP' A
#
# COMPACT_ATOMS: atom_id res chain seq x y z
N MET A 1 -11.78 4.91 -11.07
CA MET A 1 -10.49 5.05 -11.78
C MET A 1 -9.62 3.85 -11.43
N ARG A 2 -9.06 3.12 -12.40
CA ARG A 2 -8.13 2.01 -12.15
C ARG A 2 -6.71 2.51 -12.36
N VAL A 3 -5.81 2.19 -11.42
CA VAL A 3 -4.37 2.44 -11.57
C VAL A 3 -3.82 1.41 -12.57
N PRO A 4 -3.15 1.84 -13.66
CA PRO A 4 -2.46 0.92 -14.57
C PRO A 4 -1.41 0.10 -13.82
N THR A 5 -1.22 -1.18 -14.19
CA THR A 5 -0.32 -2.10 -13.48
C THR A 5 1.11 -1.58 -13.43
N GLU A 6 1.62 -1.02 -14.53
CA GLU A 6 2.97 -0.44 -14.60
C GLU A 6 3.15 0.71 -13.60
N MET A 7 2.16 1.59 -13.49
CA MET A 7 2.17 2.69 -12.52
C MET A 7 2.10 2.17 -11.08
N PHE A 8 1.35 1.08 -10.85
CA PHE A 8 1.29 0.46 -9.53
C PHE A 8 2.67 -0.08 -9.11
N ASP A 9 3.37 -0.77 -10.02
CA ASP A 9 4.69 -1.35 -9.76
C ASP A 9 5.74 -0.26 -9.52
N GLU A 10 5.71 0.84 -10.28
CA GLU A 10 6.58 1.99 -10.03
C GLU A 10 6.36 2.63 -8.66
N ILE A 11 5.10 2.87 -8.28
CA ILE A 11 4.76 3.42 -6.96
C ILE A 11 5.18 2.44 -5.87
N LEU A 12 4.92 1.14 -6.07
CA LEU A 12 5.31 0.10 -5.13
C LEU A 12 6.83 0.08 -4.94
N ALA A 13 7.62 0.14 -6.02
CA ALA A 13 9.08 0.18 -5.94
C ALA A 13 9.57 1.38 -5.11
N ARG A 14 9.02 2.58 -5.36
CA ARG A 14 9.40 3.81 -4.64
C ARG A 14 9.00 3.82 -3.17
N VAL A 15 7.84 3.24 -2.86
CA VAL A 15 7.23 3.34 -1.53
C VAL A 15 7.53 2.11 -0.66
N SER A 16 7.94 0.99 -1.27
CA SER A 16 8.23 -0.30 -0.63
C SER A 16 9.03 -0.15 0.68
N GLN A 17 10.14 0.59 0.64
CA GLN A 17 11.01 0.81 1.80
C GLN A 17 10.30 1.54 2.95
N ARG A 18 9.32 2.40 2.65
CA ARG A 18 8.58 3.19 3.66
C ARG A 18 7.36 2.46 4.21
N ILE A 19 6.74 1.59 3.42
CA ILE A 19 5.52 0.86 3.84
C ILE A 19 5.82 -0.53 4.40
N THR A 20 6.99 -1.09 4.14
CA THR A 20 7.42 -2.36 4.73
C THR A 20 7.60 -2.19 6.23
N LYS A 21 6.81 -2.93 7.02
CA LYS A 21 6.96 -2.96 8.48
C LYS A 21 7.93 -4.07 8.85
N GLN A 22 8.78 -3.80 9.84
CA GLN A 22 9.61 -4.83 10.46
C GLN A 22 8.70 -5.94 11.02
N ARG A 23 9.09 -7.18 10.77
CA ARG A 23 8.42 -8.36 11.33
C ARG A 23 8.65 -8.39 12.84
N ASN A 24 7.56 -8.44 13.61
CA ASN A 24 7.61 -8.62 15.06
C ASN A 24 6.80 -9.86 15.48
N ASN A 25 7.00 -10.34 16.70
CA ASN A 25 6.34 -11.55 17.21
C ASN A 25 4.83 -11.37 17.47
N TYR A 26 4.31 -10.15 17.41
CA TYR A 26 2.92 -9.86 17.74
C TYR A 26 1.99 -9.95 16.52
N ARG A 27 2.43 -9.48 15.34
CA ARG A 27 1.61 -9.49 14.11
C ARG A 27 2.47 -9.75 12.87
N ARG A 28 1.94 -10.57 11.94
CA ARG A 28 2.54 -10.76 10.63
C ARG A 28 2.44 -9.45 9.82
N PRO A 29 3.53 -8.96 9.21
CA PRO A 29 3.48 -7.80 8.32
C PRO A 29 2.55 -8.06 7.15
N ILE A 30 1.85 -7.02 6.71
CA ILE A 30 1.08 -7.04 5.46
C ILE A 30 2.09 -6.85 4.32
N GLU A 31 1.95 -7.68 3.29
CA GLU A 31 2.69 -7.55 2.02
C GLU A 31 2.62 -6.11 1.50
N PRO A 32 3.76 -5.50 1.09
CA PRO A 32 3.80 -4.11 0.65
C PRO A 32 2.79 -3.78 -0.46
N GLY A 33 2.62 -4.69 -1.43
CA GLY A 33 1.63 -4.53 -2.51
C GLY A 33 0.19 -4.49 -2.00
N MET A 34 -0.15 -5.36 -1.04
CA MET A 34 -1.48 -5.37 -0.43
C MET A 34 -1.74 -4.12 0.42
N LYS A 35 -0.71 -3.61 1.09
CA LYS A 35 -0.81 -2.36 1.84
C LYS A 35 -1.00 -1.15 0.92
N LEU A 36 -0.31 -1.14 -0.22
CA LEU A 36 -0.45 -0.10 -1.24
C LEU A 36 -1.85 -0.10 -1.87
N SER A 37 -2.39 -1.28 -2.21
CA SER A 37 -3.73 -1.38 -2.82
C SER A 37 -4.83 -0.88 -1.89
N ILE A 38 -4.73 -1.15 -0.57
CA ILE A 38 -5.62 -0.60 0.44
C ILE A 38 -5.51 0.93 0.50
N ALA A 39 -4.28 1.47 0.54
CA ALA A 39 -4.06 2.91 0.58
C ALA A 39 -4.62 3.62 -0.66
N LEU A 40 -4.37 3.09 -1.85
CA LEU A 40 -4.92 3.62 -3.10
C LEU A 40 -6.44 3.55 -3.13
N ARG A 41 -7.04 2.45 -2.63
CA ARG A 41 -8.50 2.34 -2.50
C ARG A 41 -9.06 3.46 -1.63
N HIS A 42 -8.46 3.71 -0.47
CA HIS A 42 -8.88 4.79 0.44
C HIS A 42 -8.71 6.18 -0.18
N LEU A 43 -7.61 6.40 -0.90
CA LEU A 43 -7.34 7.66 -1.59
C LEU A 43 -8.39 7.94 -2.67
N VAL A 44 -8.71 6.92 -3.48
CA VAL A 44 -9.68 7.02 -4.57
C VAL A 44 -11.11 7.15 -4.04
N SER A 45 -11.46 6.47 -2.94
CA SER A 45 -12.78 6.58 -2.34
C SER A 45 -13.00 7.89 -1.56
N GLY A 46 -11.97 8.74 -1.43
CA GLY A 46 -12.04 9.98 -0.66
C GLY A 46 -12.36 9.77 0.82
N SER A 47 -12.18 8.54 1.31
CA SER A 47 -12.53 8.16 2.68
C SER A 47 -11.52 8.77 3.62
N LYS A 48 -11.86 9.91 4.20
CA LYS A 48 -11.11 10.49 5.31
C LYS A 48 -11.32 9.59 6.53
N TYR A 49 -10.23 9.30 7.25
CA TYR A 49 -10.38 8.75 8.60
C TYR A 49 -11.18 9.78 9.42
N PRO A 50 -12.21 9.35 10.19
CA PRO A 50 -12.83 10.22 11.19
C PRO A 50 -11.81 10.62 12.26
#